data_AF-X1UWW6-F1
#
_entry.id   AF-X1UWW6-F1
#
_cell.length_a   1.000
_cell.length_b   1.000
_cell.length_c   1.000
_cell.angle_alpha   90.00
_cell.angle_beta   90.00
_cell.angle_gamma   90.00
#
_symmetry.space_group_name_H-M   'P 1'
#
loop_
_entity.id
_entity.type
_entity.pdbx_description
1 polymer ?
#
loop_
_entity_poly.entity_id
_entity_poly.type
_entity_poly.pdbx_seq_one_letter_code
_entity_poly.pdbx_strand_id
1 'polypeptide(L)' 'MRILRVDDRFIHGQVVAGWARPLGIKSLIIASDDISKDEWACNAYRLAVPEGIEFSPES' A
#
# COMPACT_ATOMS: atom_id res chain seq x y z
N MET A 1 -5.35 -15.78 -0.57
CA MET A 1 -5.35 -15.29 -1.97
C MET A 1 -4.39 -14.12 -2.06
N ARG A 2 -3.56 -14.04 -3.10
CA ARG A 2 -2.63 -12.92 -3.32
C ARG A 2 -3.02 -12.20 -4.60
N ILE A 3 -3.02 -10.88 -4.57
CA ILE A 3 -3.35 -10.02 -5.71
C ILE A 3 -2.13 -9.18 -6.01
N LEU A 4 -1.75 -9.12 -7.30
CA LEU A 4 -0.71 -8.24 -7.79
C LEU A 4 -1.37 -7.13 -8.60
N ARG A 5 -1.02 -5.88 -8.30
CA ARG A 5 -1.47 -4.70 -9.01
C ARG A 5 -0.24 -3.86 -9.35
N VAL A 6 -0.14 -3.43 -10.60
CA VAL A 6 0.87 -2.47 -11.05
C VAL A 6 0.19 -1.10 -11.09
N ASP A 7 0.74 -0.14 -10.35
CA ASP A 7 0.24 1.23 -10.23
C ASP A 7 1.43 2.15 -9.98
N ASP A 8 1.61 3.18 -10.80
CA ASP A 8 2.75 4.11 -10.75
C ASP A 8 2.70 5.05 -9.54
N ARG A 9 1.51 5.22 -8.94
CA ARG A 9 1.29 6.10 -7.79
C ARG A 9 1.21 5.34 -6.47
N PHE A 10 1.41 4.03 -6.50
CA PHE A 10 1.38 3.16 -5.32
C PHE A 10 0.08 3.32 -4.51
N ILE A 11 0.17 3.72 -3.24
CA ILE A 11 -0.99 3.95 -2.38
C ILE A 11 -1.39 5.42 -2.44
N HIS A 12 -2.52 5.70 -3.09
CA HIS A 12 -2.99 7.08 -3.24
C HIS A 12 -4.53 7.21 -3.18
N GLY A 13 -5.00 8.18 -2.39
CA GLY A 13 -6.41 8.61 -2.31
C GLY A 13 -7.40 7.48 -2.01
N GLN A 14 -8.62 7.63 -2.55
CA GLN A 14 -9.71 6.65 -2.35
C GLN A 14 -9.60 5.43 -3.28
N VAL A 15 -8.64 5.40 -4.20
CA VAL A 15 -8.50 4.30 -5.18
C VAL A 15 -8.18 3.00 -4.45
N VAL A 16 -7.22 3.02 -3.51
CA VAL A 16 -6.86 1.84 -2.70
C VAL A 16 -8.03 1.35 -1.87
N ALA A 17 -8.76 2.25 -1.21
CA ALA A 17 -9.94 1.89 -0.44
C ALA A 17 -11.03 1.22 -1.31
N GLY A 18 -11.21 1.71 -2.54
CA GLY A 18 -12.20 1.24 -3.50
C GLY A 18 -12.01 -0.23 -3.92
N TRP A 19 -10.78 -0.73 -3.95
CA TRP A 19 -10.52 -2.15 -4.26
C TRP A 19 -10.14 -2.98 -3.04
N ALA A 20 -9.46 -2.43 -2.04
CA ALA A 20 -8.96 -3.20 -0.91
C ALA A 20 -10.10 -3.74 -0.02
N ARG A 21 -11.13 -2.92 0.26
CA ARG A 21 -12.24 -3.33 1.13
C ARG A 21 -13.15 -4.39 0.50
N PRO A 22 -13.63 -4.23 -0.76
CA PRO A 22 -14.47 -5.26 -1.37
C PRO A 22 -13.73 -6.59 -1.57
N LEU A 23 -12.41 -6.55 -1.74
CA LEU A 23 -11.57 -7.74 -1.88
C LEU A 23 -11.13 -8.33 -0.53
N GLY A 24 -11.51 -7.73 0.60
CA GLY A 24 -11.16 -8.21 1.94
C GLY A 24 -9.66 -8.21 2.22
N ILE A 25 -8.90 -7.29 1.62
CA ILE A 25 -7.45 -7.17 1.80
C ILE A 25 -7.16 -6.66 3.20
N LYS A 26 -6.27 -7.39 3.91
CA LYS A 26 -5.82 -7.05 5.28
C LYS A 26 -4.42 -6.48 5.34
N SER A 27 -3.63 -6.66 4.28
CA SER A 27 -2.24 -6.25 4.21
C SER A 27 -1.90 -5.72 2.82
N LEU A 28 -1.17 -4.62 2.77
CA LEU A 28 -0.65 -4.01 1.54
C LEU A 28 0.87 -3.98 1.57
N ILE A 29 1.46 -4.29 0.42
CA ILE A 29 2.90 -4.29 0.21
C ILE A 29 3.21 -3.40 -0.98
N ILE A 30 4.17 -2.49 -0.81
CA ILE A 30 4.84 -1.82 -1.93
C ILE A 30 6.18 -2.53 -2.12
N ALA A 31 6.35 -3.21 -3.25
CA ALA A 31 7.61 -3.82 -3.65
C ALA A 31 8.41 -2.80 -4.48
N SER A 32 9.23 -1.99 -3.80
CA SER A 32 10.06 -0.96 -4.42
C SER A 32 11.26 -0.69 -3.54
N ASP A 33 12.44 -1.00 -4.07
CA ASP A 33 13.75 -0.71 -3.51
C ASP A 33 13.95 0.76 -3.09
N ASP A 34 13.40 1.70 -3.84
CA ASP A 34 13.53 3.13 -3.57
C ASP A 34 12.64 3.54 -2.38
N ILE A 35 11.38 3.07 -2.38
CA ILE A 35 10.44 3.37 -1.29
C ILE A 35 10.85 2.65 0.00
N SER A 36 11.34 1.40 -0.08
CA SER A 36 11.75 0.62 1.09
C SER A 36 12.90 1.26 1.86
N LYS A 37 13.70 2.10 1.20
CA LYS A 37 14.84 2.83 1.77
C LYS A 37 14.48 4.28 2.15
N ASP A 38 13.33 4.78 1.74
CA ASP A 38 12.84 6.12 2.07
C ASP A 38 11.83 6.06 3.24
N GLU A 39 12.31 6.38 4.44
CA GLU A 39 11.50 6.38 5.66
C GLU A 39 10.37 7.42 5.60
N TRP A 40 10.58 8.56 4.96
CA TRP A 40 9.55 9.60 4.83
C TRP A 40 8.42 9.10 3.93
N ALA A 41 8.75 8.52 2.78
CA ALA A 41 7.77 7.93 1.88
C ALA A 41 7.01 6.77 2.56
N CYS A 42 7.72 5.87 3.25
CA CYS A 42 7.08 4.80 4.02
C CYS A 42 6.08 5.34 5.06
N ASN A 43 6.44 6.38 5.79
CA ASN A 43 5.55 7.00 6.77
C ASN A 43 4.35 7.68 6.11
N ALA A 44 4.54 8.36 4.97
CA ALA A 44 3.44 8.93 4.20
C ALA A 44 2.45 7.84 3.75
N TYR A 45 2.93 6.70 3.27
CA TYR A 45 2.06 5.59 2.87
C TYR A 45 1.36 4.92 4.06
N ARG A 46 2.02 4.76 5.22
CA ARG A 46 1.36 4.29 6.45
C ARG A 46 0.13 5.13 6.80
N LEU A 47 0.22 6.45 6.63
CA LEU A 47 -0.89 7.37 6.89
C LEU A 47 -1.98 7.35 5.80
N ALA A 48 -1.61 6.98 4.58
CA ALA A 48 -2.55 6.89 3.45
C ALA A 48 -3.32 5.56 3.40
N VAL A 49 -2.85 4.53 4.09
CA VAL A 49 -3.49 3.21 4.14
C VAL A 49 -4.83 3.31 4.88
N PRO A 50 -5.91 2.72 4.33
CA PRO A 50 -7.20 2.70 5.01
C PRO A 50 -7.12 2.00 6.37
N GLU A 51 -7.91 2.49 7.34
CA GLU A 51 -7.99 1.89 8.67
C GLU A 51 -8.29 0.38 8.62
N GLY A 52 -7.62 -0.40 9.48
CA GLY A 52 -7.78 -1.85 9.57
C GLY A 52 -6.99 -2.65 8.53
N ILE A 53 -6.13 -1.99 7.75
CA ILE A 53 -5.22 -2.63 6.79
C ILE A 53 -3.78 -2.36 7.24
N GLU A 54 -2.97 -3.41 7.31
CA GLU A 54 -1.53 -3.30 7.60
C GLU A 54 -0.76 -2.91 6.35
N PHE A 55 0.32 -2.15 6.53
CA PHE A 55 1.23 -1.78 5.44
C PHE A 55 2.67 -2.08 5.80
N SER A 56 3.38 -2.72 4.86
CA SER A 56 4.81 -3.00 4.94
C SER A 56 5.49 -2.69 3.60
N PRO A 57 6.57 -1.89 3.58
CA PRO A 57 7.42 -1.79 2.41
C PRO A 57 8.25 -3.08 2.26
N GLU A 58 8.50 -3.50 1.02
CA GLU A 58 9.40 -4.60 0.65
C GLU A 58 10.34 -4.08 -0.44
N SER A 59 11.59 -4.57 -0.44
CA SER A 59 12.57 -4.24 -1.49
C SER A 59 12.33 -5.09 -2.74
#